data_AF-A0AAD4T1U8-F1
#
_entry.id   AF-A0AAD4T1U8-F1
#
_cell.length_a   1.000
_cell.length_b   1.000
_cell.length_c   1.000
_cell.angle_alpha   90.00
_cell.angle_beta   90.00
_cell.angle_gamma   90.00
#
_symmetry.space_group_name_H-M   'P 1'
#
loop_
_entity.id
_entity.type
_entity.pdbx_description
1 polymer ?
#
loop_
_entity_poly.entity_id
_entity_poly.type
_entity_poly.pdbx_seq_one_letter_code
_entity_poly.pdbx_strand_id
1 'polypeptide(L)'
;MTITDLFLNARHMELVYSGSLPCIKIYTLVSWKRYTKALPVHQRFSLVKQSRLKSREWMKALSEAMKTNNYGAEPTLRGSGDTFSSEFTQVEARVLQPP
;
A
#
# COMPACT_ATOMS: atom_id res chain seq x y z
N MET A 1 -34.71 -22.08 10.85
CA MET A 1 -33.40 -21.88 11.51
C MET A 1 -32.81 -20.60 10.98
N THR A 2 -32.84 -19.53 11.78
CA THR A 2 -32.29 -18.22 11.41
C THR A 2 -30.79 -18.16 11.71
N ILE A 3 -30.08 -17.21 11.10
CA ILE A 3 -28.65 -17.01 11.39
C ILE A 3 -28.45 -16.67 12.88
N THR A 4 -29.35 -15.88 13.46
CA THR A 4 -29.42 -15.61 14.90
C THR A 4 -29.55 -16.89 15.74
N ASP A 5 -30.45 -17.82 15.37
CA ASP A 5 -30.60 -19.10 16.08
C ASP A 5 -29.32 -19.93 16.00
N LEU A 6 -28.59 -19.89 14.89
CA LEU A 6 -27.33 -20.60 14.71
C LEU A 6 -26.23 -20.05 15.62
N PHE A 7 -26.10 -18.73 15.73
CA PHE A 7 -25.09 -18.11 16.61
C PHE A 7 -25.42 -18.31 18.09
N LEU A 8 -26.70 -18.20 18.47
CA LEU A 8 -27.16 -18.43 19.85
C LEU A 8 -26.99 -19.88 20.28
N ASN A 9 -27.45 -20.83 19.47
CA ASN A 9 -27.53 -22.24 19.89
C ASN A 9 -26.28 -23.05 19.58
N ALA A 10 -25.62 -22.81 18.43
CA ALA A 10 -24.45 -23.61 18.01
C ALA A 10 -23.11 -22.95 18.34
N ARG A 11 -23.08 -21.62 18.54
CA ARG A 11 -21.86 -20.87 18.89
C ARG A 11 -21.91 -20.21 20.26
N HIS A 12 -23.03 -20.35 20.99
CA HIS A 12 -23.26 -19.75 22.31
C HIS A 12 -22.89 -18.26 22.35
N MET A 13 -23.17 -17.54 21.27
CA MET A 13 -22.82 -16.13 21.10
C MET A 13 -24.07 -15.34 20.75
N GLU A 14 -24.41 -14.38 21.60
CA GLU A 14 -25.50 -13.45 21.34
C GLU A 14 -25.03 -12.31 20.42
N LEU A 15 -25.80 -12.03 19.37
CA LEU A 15 -25.50 -10.97 18.41
C LEU A 15 -26.01 -9.61 18.96
N VAL A 16 -25.15 -8.90 19.69
CA VAL A 16 -25.53 -7.64 20.39
C VAL A 16 -25.84 -6.48 19.44
N TYR A 17 -25.14 -6.39 18.29
CA TYR A 17 -25.25 -5.24 17.37
C TYR A 17 -25.72 -5.62 15.97
N SER A 18 -25.44 -6.86 15.54
CA SER A 18 -25.64 -7.31 14.16
C SER A 18 -26.93 -8.10 13.92
N GLY A 19 -27.75 -8.31 14.95
CA GLY A 19 -28.99 -9.09 14.84
C GLY A 19 -29.99 -8.53 13.82
N SER A 20 -30.00 -7.22 13.60
CA SER A 20 -30.85 -6.52 12.63
C SER A 20 -30.12 -6.11 11.34
N LEU A 21 -28.82 -6.36 11.24
CA LEU A 21 -28.01 -5.98 10.09
C LEU A 21 -28.00 -7.11 9.04
N PRO A 22 -27.85 -6.79 7.75
CA PRO A 22 -27.67 -7.81 6.73
C PRO A 22 -26.41 -8.62 7.03
N CYS A 23 -26.52 -9.94 6.92
CA CYS A 23 -25.40 -10.84 7.12
C CYS A 23 -24.36 -10.63 6.02
N ILE A 24 -23.27 -9.96 6.37
CA ILE A 24 -22.10 -9.86 5.51
C ILE A 24 -21.27 -11.12 5.77
N LYS A 25 -20.95 -11.88 4.73
CA LYS A 25 -19.93 -12.93 4.84
C LYS A 25 -18.68 -12.25 5.38
N ILE A 26 -18.28 -12.60 6.61
CA ILE A 26 -17.21 -11.93 7.34
C ILE A 26 -15.91 -12.14 6.55
N TYR A 27 -15.66 -11.25 5.61
CA TYR A 27 -14.35 -11.02 5.06
C TYR A 27 -13.73 -10.04 6.03
N THR A 28 -12.94 -10.55 6.98
CA THR A 28 -11.93 -9.69 7.61
C THR A 28 -11.22 -8.96 6.47
N LEU A 29 -11.07 -7.64 6.60
CA LEU A 29 -10.37 -6.88 5.59
C LEU A 29 -8.94 -7.42 5.52
N VAL A 30 -8.70 -8.27 4.54
CA VAL A 30 -7.39 -8.87 4.33
C VAL A 30 -6.46 -7.73 3.96
N SER A 31 -5.32 -7.69 4.65
CA SER A 31 -4.26 -6.73 4.38
C SER A 31 -3.91 -6.76 2.88
N TRP A 32 -3.53 -5.60 2.33
CA TRP A 32 -3.03 -5.43 0.96
C TRP A 32 -4.08 -5.42 -0.18
N LYS A 33 -5.37 -5.39 0.13
CA LYS A 33 -6.37 -5.10 -0.90
C LYS A 33 -6.29 -3.63 -1.33
N ARG A 34 -5.93 -3.38 -2.58
CA ARG A 34 -5.91 -2.03 -3.17
C ARG A 34 -7.34 -1.52 -3.37
N TYR A 35 -7.57 -0.26 -3.03
CA TYR A 35 -8.83 0.43 -3.31
C TYR A 35 -8.89 0.78 -4.80
N THR A 36 -9.94 0.33 -5.50
CA THR A 36 -10.07 0.47 -6.95
C THR A 36 -11.12 1.49 -7.39
N LYS A 37 -11.95 1.99 -6.46
CA LYS A 37 -12.98 2.98 -6.78
C LYS A 37 -12.40 4.39 -6.86
N ALA A 38 -13.13 5.29 -7.49
CA ALA A 38 -12.75 6.70 -7.52
C ALA A 38 -12.81 7.30 -6.11
N LEU A 39 -11.71 7.92 -5.69
CA LEU A 39 -11.66 8.64 -4.40
C LEU A 39 -12.55 9.89 -4.46
N PRO A 40 -13.33 10.22 -3.42
CA PRO A 40 -13.96 11.53 -3.24
C PRO A 40 -12.95 12.68 -3.17
N VAL A 41 -13.39 13.91 -3.48
CA VAL A 41 -12.51 15.11 -3.55
C VAL A 41 -11.73 15.32 -2.25
N HIS A 42 -12.37 15.20 -1.08
CA HIS A 42 -11.69 15.38 0.21
C HIS A 42 -10.61 14.31 0.45
N GLN A 43 -10.84 13.06 0.04
CA GLN A 43 -9.84 11.99 0.15
C GLN A 43 -8.67 12.21 -0.82
N ARG A 44 -8.96 12.64 -2.06
CA ARG A 44 -7.91 13.02 -3.03
C ARG A 44 -7.04 14.15 -2.49
N PHE A 45 -7.66 15.17 -1.90
CA PHE A 45 -6.94 16.29 -1.31
C PHE A 45 -6.03 15.84 -0.16
N SER A 46 -6.53 14.99 0.74
CA SER A 46 -5.71 14.40 1.81
C SER A 46 -4.55 13.59 1.24
N LEU A 47 -4.81 12.73 0.25
CA LEU A 47 -3.80 11.90 -0.38
C LEU A 47 -2.69 12.74 -1.02
N VAL A 48 -3.06 13.75 -1.82
CA VAL A 48 -2.10 14.64 -2.48
C VAL A 48 -1.27 15.41 -1.46
N LYS A 49 -1.87 15.88 -0.37
CA LYS A 49 -1.13 16.55 0.70
C LYS A 49 -0.10 15.63 1.36
N GLN A 50 -0.48 14.38 1.62
CA GLN A 50 0.38 13.39 2.28
C GLN A 50 1.45 12.82 1.35
N SER A 51 1.17 12.68 0.05
CA SER A 51 2.11 12.11 -0.92
C SER A 51 3.11 13.12 -1.47
N ARG A 52 2.85 14.42 -1.30
CA ARG A 52 3.76 15.48 -1.75
C ARG A 52 5.03 15.47 -0.91
N LEU A 53 6.14 15.11 -1.54
CA LEU A 53 7.48 15.20 -0.97
C LEU A 53 8.29 16.24 -1.73
N LYS A 54 9.14 16.98 -1.02
CA LYS A 54 10.12 17.87 -1.67
C LYS A 54 11.16 17.01 -2.39
N SER A 55 11.70 17.50 -3.51
CA SER A 55 12.68 16.75 -4.33
C SER A 55 13.83 16.16 -3.49
N ARG A 56 14.38 16.91 -2.54
CA ARG A 56 15.45 16.44 -1.65
C ARG A 56 15.01 15.32 -0.70
N GLU A 57 13.80 15.38 -0.17
CA GLU A 57 13.24 14.35 0.72
C GLU A 57 12.93 13.08 -0.08
N TRP A 58 12.41 13.25 -1.29
CA TRP A 58 12.13 12.16 -2.21
C TRP A 58 13.40 11.41 -2.61
N MET A 59 14.47 12.12 -2.97
CA MET A 59 15.77 11.49 -3.27
C MET A 59 16.32 10.71 -2.07
N LYS A 60 16.22 11.26 -0.85
CA LYS A 60 16.64 10.57 0.37
C LYS A 60 15.84 9.30 0.62
N ALA A 61 14.51 9.39 0.57
CA ALA A 61 13.62 8.26 0.79
C ALA A 61 13.88 7.13 -0.22
N LEU A 62 14.16 7.49 -1.48
CA LEU A 62 14.47 6.52 -2.52
C LEU A 62 15.85 5.88 -2.33
N SER A 63 16.89 6.64 -1.98
CA SER A 63 18.20 6.08 -1.64
C SER A 63 18.14 5.15 -0.43
N GLU A 64 17.34 5.50 0.59
CA GLU A 64 17.15 4.66 1.76
C GLU A 64 16.41 3.36 1.40
N ALA A 65 15.29 3.46 0.66
CA ALA A 65 14.55 2.29 0.20
C ALA A 65 15.42 1.33 -0.64
N MET A 66 16.25 1.86 -1.54
CA MET A 66 17.18 1.03 -2.33
C MET A 66 18.19 0.29 -1.45
N LYS A 67 18.70 0.93 -0.40
CA LYS A 67 19.61 0.29 0.57
C LYS A 67 18.89 -0.75 1.41
N THR A 68 17.70 -0.44 1.93
CA THR A 68 16.92 -1.34 2.78
C THR A 68 16.43 -2.58 2.03
N ASN A 69 16.02 -2.42 0.76
CA ASN A 69 15.56 -3.53 -0.05
C ASN A 69 16.69 -4.49 -0.45
N ASN A 70 17.94 -4.01 -0.46
CA ASN A 70 19.16 -4.81 -0.66
C ASN A 70 19.06 -5.82 -1.83
N TYR A 71 18.65 -5.33 -3.00
CA TYR A 71 18.43 -6.16 -4.18
C TYR A 71 19.66 -6.99 -4.60
N GLY A 72 20.87 -6.50 -4.30
CA GLY A 72 22.11 -7.23 -4.57
C GLY A 72 22.34 -8.47 -3.68
N ALA A 73 21.58 -8.64 -2.60
CA ALA A 73 21.60 -9.85 -1.77
C ALA A 73 20.48 -10.84 -2.12
N GLU A 74 19.55 -10.44 -2.99
CA GLU A 74 18.39 -11.27 -3.34
C GLU A 74 18.86 -12.44 -4.24
N PRO A 75 18.64 -13.71 -3.85
CA PRO A 75 19.21 -14.87 -4.54
C PRO A 75 18.78 -15.01 -6.00
N THR A 76 17.53 -14.66 -6.34
CA THR A 76 17.04 -14.79 -7.72
C THR A 76 17.66 -13.76 -8.66
N LEU A 77 17.87 -12.54 -8.18
CA LEU A 77 18.52 -11.43 -8.87
C LEU A 77 20.03 -11.62 -8.96
N ARG A 78 20.67 -12.23 -7.96
CA ARG A 78 22.10 -12.60 -8.05
C ARG A 78 22.34 -13.72 -9.06
N GLY A 79 21.39 -14.66 -9.15
CA GLY A 79 21.45 -15.80 -10.07
C GLY A 79 21.47 -15.39 -11.55
N SER A 80 20.96 -14.21 -11.90
CA SER A 80 21.01 -13.69 -13.27
C SER A 80 22.36 -13.09 -13.65
N GLY A 81 23.31 -12.96 -12.72
CA GLY A 81 24.62 -12.36 -12.96
C GLY A 81 24.62 -10.82 -12.97
N ASP A 82 23.48 -10.19 -12.68
CA ASP A 82 23.35 -8.74 -12.63
C ASP A 82 23.84 -8.17 -11.30
N THR A 83 24.49 -7.01 -11.36
CA THR A 83 24.90 -6.24 -10.16
C THR A 83 24.05 -5.00 -10.03
N PHE A 84 23.33 -4.87 -8.92
CA PHE A 84 22.45 -3.73 -8.66
C PHE A 84 23.17 -2.67 -7.83
N SER A 85 23.34 -1.47 -8.41
CA SER A 85 23.81 -0.31 -7.67
C SER A 85 22.68 0.29 -6.82
N SER A 86 23.02 0.78 -5.62
CA SER A 86 22.11 1.52 -4.74
C SER A 86 22.20 3.04 -4.92
N GLU A 87 23.07 3.50 -5.83
CA GLU A 87 23.30 4.92 -6.11
C GLU A 87 22.55 5.39 -7.36
N PHE A 88 22.24 6.68 -7.40
CA PHE A 88 21.61 7.29 -8.57
C PHE A 88 22.59 7.40 -9.74
N THR A 89 22.12 7.08 -10.93
CA THR A 89 22.85 7.35 -12.17
C THR A 89 22.95 8.88 -12.37
N GLN A 90 24.18 9.37 -12.50
CA GLN A 90 24.43 10.77 -12.82
C GLN A 90 24.22 11.00 -14.32
N VAL A 91 23.52 12.08 -14.67
CA VAL A 91 23.19 12.44 -16.05
C VAL A 91 23.55 13.90 -16.28
N GLU A 92 24.25 14.18 -17.38
CA GLU A 92 24.50 15.55 -17.81
C GLU A 92 23.23 16.16 -18.41
N ALA A 93 22.78 17.28 -17.84
CA ALA A 93 21.62 18.02 -18.32
C ALA A 93 22.01 19.42 -18.82
N ARG A 94 21.26 19.93 -19.79
CA ARG A 94 21.39 21.30 -20.29
C ARG A 94 20.12 22.09 -19.96
N VAL A 95 20.29 23.33 -19.53
CA VAL A 95 19.17 24.25 -19.27
C VAL A 95 18.96 25.12 -20.51
N LEU A 96 17.78 25.00 -21.13
CA LEU A 96 17.40 25.82 -22.28
C LEU A 96 16.86 27.17 -21.80
N GLN A 97 17.05 28.22 -22.61
CA GLN A 97 16.45 29.51 -22.32
C GLN A 97 14.94 29.49 -22.61
N PRO A 98 14.13 30.22 -21.80
CA PRO A 98 12.72 30.37 -22.08
C PRO A 98 12.51 31.13 -23.41
N PRO A 99 11.40 30.88 -24.12
CA PRO A 99 11.07 31.55 -25.38
C PRO A 99 10.81 33.05 -25.23
#